data_AF-A0A945QN49-F1
#
_entry.id   AF-A0A945QN49-F1
#
_cell.length_a   1.000
_cell.length_b   1.000
_cell.length_c   1.000
_cell.angle_alpha   90.00
_cell.angle_beta   90.00
_cell.angle_gamma   90.00
#
_symmetry.space_group_name_H-M   'P 1'
#
loop_
_entity.id
_entity.type
_entity.pdbx_description
1 polymer ?
#
loop_
_entity_poly.entity_id
_entity_poly.type
_entity_poly.pdbx_seq_one_letter_code
_entity_poly.pdbx_strand_id
1 'polypeptide(L)'
;MNSGLFKPEEKAAMRWAEVMTDKLYQGSPGSPPQHHEALDELKKYYNDSQIVELSFVSGFFNFWNRFTDILEIDIEQGSLMDSFSKSTKIDPKQFKEYMRDGWWKEK
;
A
#
# COMPACT_ATOMS: atom_id res chain seq x y z
N MET A 1 -19.83 -2.17 -8.30
CA MET A 1 -19.12 -3.41 -8.74
C MET A 1 -19.65 -4.05 -10.02
N ASN A 2 -20.46 -3.34 -10.83
CA ASN A 2 -21.16 -3.95 -11.98
C ASN A 2 -20.34 -3.96 -13.28
N SER A 3 -19.04 -3.62 -13.22
CA SER A 3 -18.15 -3.71 -14.38
C SER A 3 -17.83 -5.18 -14.69
N GLY A 4 -17.90 -5.55 -15.97
CA GLY A 4 -17.48 -6.86 -16.47
C GLY A 4 -15.97 -7.04 -16.59
N LEU A 5 -15.18 -5.99 -16.31
CA LEU A 5 -13.72 -6.01 -16.42
C LEU A 5 -13.02 -6.75 -15.27
N PHE A 6 -13.72 -6.94 -14.15
CA PHE A 6 -13.16 -7.55 -12.95
C PHE A 6 -13.81 -8.90 -12.68
N LYS A 7 -12.97 -9.86 -12.29
CA LYS A 7 -13.40 -11.18 -11.82
C LYS A 7 -14.14 -11.08 -10.49
N PRO A 8 -14.92 -12.10 -10.12
CA PRO A 8 -15.60 -12.14 -8.81
C PRO A 8 -14.64 -11.99 -7.62
N GLU A 9 -13.48 -12.65 -7.67
CA GLU A 9 -12.43 -12.56 -6.64
C GLU A 9 -11.91 -11.13 -6.45
N GLU A 10 -11.63 -10.42 -7.55
CA GLU A 10 -11.15 -9.04 -7.54
C GLU A 10 -12.21 -8.09 -6.98
N LYS A 11 -13.48 -8.32 -7.32
CA LYS A 11 -14.60 -7.55 -6.75
C LYS A 11 -14.74 -7.77 -5.25
N ALA A 12 -14.56 -8.99 -4.76
CA ALA A 12 -14.56 -9.27 -3.32
C ALA A 12 -13.42 -8.52 -2.61
N ALA A 13 -12.20 -8.55 -3.18
CA ALA A 13 -11.06 -7.81 -2.64
C ALA A 13 -11.29 -6.29 -2.65
N MET A 14 -11.83 -5.73 -3.74
CA MET A 14 -12.20 -4.32 -3.81
C MET A 14 -13.26 -3.94 -2.77
N ARG A 15 -14.23 -4.82 -2.51
CA ARG A 15 -15.29 -4.59 -1.51
C ARG A 15 -14.73 -4.53 -0.10
N TRP A 16 -13.81 -5.44 0.19
CA TRP A 16 -13.10 -5.44 1.46
C TRP A 16 -12.30 -4.14 1.67
N ALA A 17 -11.56 -3.72 0.65
CA ALA A 17 -10.80 -2.46 0.67
C ALA A 17 -11.71 -1.23 0.88
N GLU A 18 -12.87 -1.17 0.22
CA GLU A 18 -13.88 -0.12 0.41
C GLU A 18 -14.38 -0.08 1.86
N VAL A 19 -14.77 -1.23 2.43
CA VAL A 19 -15.25 -1.32 3.83
C VAL A 19 -14.19 -0.81 4.82
N MET A 20 -12.92 -1.14 4.61
CA MET A 20 -11.82 -0.67 5.46
C MET A 20 -11.57 0.84 5.31
N THR A 21 -11.65 1.35 4.09
CA THR A 21 -11.34 2.75 3.74
C THR A 21 -12.42 3.70 4.25
N ASP A 22 -13.68 3.38 3.98
CA ASP A 22 -14.85 4.19 4.36
C ASP A 22 -15.33 3.94 5.80
N LYS A 23 -14.61 3.09 6.54
CA LYS A 23 -14.90 2.73 7.93
C LYS A 23 -16.29 2.11 8.13
N LEU A 24 -16.79 1.41 7.12
CA LEU A 24 -18.10 0.74 7.14
C LEU A 24 -18.15 -0.44 8.13
N TYR A 25 -17.01 -0.79 8.73
CA TYR A 25 -16.92 -1.76 9.83
C TYR A 25 -17.46 -1.22 11.17
N GLN A 26 -17.57 0.10 11.36
CA GLN A 26 -18.13 0.70 12.58
C GLN A 26 -19.67 0.77 12.56
N GLY A 27 -20.25 0.80 11.35
CA GLY A 27 -21.66 1.12 11.15
C GLY A 27 -21.97 2.60 11.44
N SER A 28 -23.25 2.96 11.31
CA SER A 28 -23.78 4.28 11.67
C SER A 28 -25.24 4.13 12.13
N PRO A 29 -25.86 5.15 12.75
CA PRO A 29 -27.28 5.09 13.10
C PRO A 29 -28.14 4.76 11.87
N GLY A 30 -28.79 3.59 11.89
CA GLY A 30 -29.58 3.09 10.76
C GLY A 30 -28.81 2.31 9.68
N SER A 31 -27.49 2.14 9.81
CA SER A 31 -26.69 1.29 8.91
C SER A 31 -25.81 0.33 9.71
N PRO A 32 -26.05 -0.99 9.63
CA PRO A 32 -25.24 -1.96 10.36
C PRO A 32 -23.80 -2.04 9.80
N PRO A 33 -22.84 -2.56 10.60
CA PRO A 33 -21.49 -2.87 10.11
C PRO A 33 -21.51 -3.82 8.91
N GLN A 34 -20.74 -3.49 7.88
CA GLN A 34 -20.74 -4.25 6.61
C GLN A 34 -19.55 -5.21 6.47
N HIS A 35 -18.68 -5.28 7.50
CA HIS A 35 -17.44 -6.05 7.43
C HIS A 35 -17.63 -7.56 7.48
N HIS A 36 -18.66 -8.07 8.16
CA HIS A 36 -18.93 -9.50 8.22
C HIS A 36 -19.25 -10.08 6.84
N GLU A 37 -20.19 -9.45 6.12
CA GLU A 37 -20.57 -9.88 4.77
C GLU A 37 -19.40 -9.79 3.79
N ALA A 38 -18.62 -8.70 3.84
CA ALA A 38 -17.45 -8.53 2.99
C ALA A 38 -16.35 -9.58 3.27
N LEU A 39 -16.12 -9.91 4.55
CA LEU A 39 -15.14 -10.93 4.94
C LEU A 39 -15.59 -12.34 4.52
N ASP A 40 -16.88 -12.66 4.66
CA ASP A 40 -17.44 -13.94 4.26
C ASP A 40 -17.36 -14.13 2.73
N GLU A 41 -17.56 -13.07 1.94
CA GLU A 41 -17.34 -13.11 0.49
C GLU A 41 -15.86 -13.31 0.15
N LEU A 42 -14.95 -12.63 0.85
CA LEU A 42 -13.52 -12.71 0.61
C LEU A 42 -12.98 -14.14 0.86
N LYS A 43 -13.47 -14.81 1.91
CA LYS A 43 -13.14 -16.20 2.27
C LYS A 43 -13.53 -17.24 1.21
N LYS A 44 -14.38 -16.89 0.24
CA LYS A 44 -14.72 -17.79 -0.88
C LYS A 44 -13.58 -17.91 -1.88
N TYR A 45 -12.69 -16.91 -1.95
CA TYR A 45 -11.64 -16.82 -2.98
C TYR A 45 -10.23 -16.79 -2.38
N TYR A 46 -10.07 -16.30 -1.16
CA TYR A 46 -8.77 -16.10 -0.52
C TYR A 46 -8.65 -16.88 0.79
N ASN A 47 -7.45 -17.36 1.08
CA ASN A 47 -7.14 -17.96 2.38
C ASN A 47 -6.85 -16.90 3.45
N ASP A 48 -6.83 -17.31 4.71
CA ASP A 48 -6.66 -16.38 5.85
C ASP A 48 -5.38 -15.53 5.76
N SER A 49 -4.25 -16.10 5.29
CA SER A 49 -3.00 -15.35 5.12
C SER A 49 -3.13 -14.26 4.05
N GLN A 50 -3.75 -14.57 2.92
CA GLN A 50 -4.01 -13.60 1.85
C GLN A 50 -4.97 -12.49 2.30
N ILE A 51 -5.97 -12.83 3.12
CA ILE A 51 -6.90 -11.85 3.69
C ILE A 51 -6.16 -10.86 4.61
N VAL A 52 -5.21 -11.35 5.41
CA VAL A 52 -4.35 -10.50 6.25
C VAL A 52 -3.49 -9.58 5.38
N GLU A 53 -2.88 -10.10 4.32
CA GLU A 53 -2.08 -9.31 3.38
C GLU A 53 -2.91 -8.22 2.68
N LEU A 54 -4.10 -8.56 2.16
CA LEU A 54 -5.03 -7.61 1.55
C LEU A 54 -5.45 -6.51 2.54
N SER A 55 -5.70 -6.89 3.78
CA SER A 55 -6.04 -5.95 4.86
C SER A 55 -4.89 -5.01 5.19
N PHE A 56 -3.66 -5.55 5.23
CA PHE A 56 -2.45 -4.76 5.46
C PHE A 56 -2.23 -3.73 4.35
N VAL A 57 -2.33 -4.14 3.09
CA VAL A 57 -2.19 -3.24 1.93
C VAL A 57 -3.23 -2.13 1.97
N SER A 58 -4.50 -2.48 2.23
CA SER A 58 -5.59 -1.50 2.36
C SER A 58 -5.33 -0.52 3.52
N GLY A 59 -4.85 -1.01 4.66
CA GLY A 59 -4.47 -0.18 5.81
C GLY A 59 -3.28 0.74 5.52
N PHE A 60 -2.27 0.25 4.81
CA PHE A 60 -1.08 1.01 4.42
C PHE A 60 -1.46 2.20 3.53
N PHE A 61 -2.27 1.98 2.50
CA PHE A 61 -2.75 3.07 1.64
C PHE A 61 -3.63 4.06 2.41
N ASN A 62 -4.48 3.57 3.32
CA ASN A 62 -5.28 4.44 4.18
C ASN A 62 -4.44 5.33 5.10
N PHE A 63 -3.30 4.84 5.60
CA PHE A 63 -2.33 5.65 6.33
C PHE A 63 -1.62 6.63 5.38
N TRP A 64 -1.09 6.13 4.26
CA TRP A 64 -0.29 6.91 3.32
C TRP A 64 -1.08 8.08 2.75
N ASN A 65 -2.33 7.87 2.32
CA ASN A 65 -3.21 8.92 1.83
C ASN A 65 -3.37 10.03 2.88
N ARG A 66 -3.63 9.69 4.15
CA ARG A 66 -3.74 10.70 5.22
C ARG A 66 -2.44 11.42 5.49
N PHE A 67 -1.31 10.70 5.41
CA PHE A 67 0.01 11.25 5.61
C PHE A 67 0.39 12.24 4.50
N THR A 68 0.11 11.91 3.24
CA THR A 68 0.37 12.81 2.11
C THR A 68 -0.59 13.98 2.08
N ASP A 69 -1.87 13.74 2.39
CA ASP A 69 -2.91 14.79 2.40
C ASP A 69 -2.61 15.86 3.46
N ILE A 70 -2.21 15.47 4.67
CA ILE A 70 -1.94 16.43 5.76
C ILE A 70 -0.64 17.22 5.54
N LEU A 71 0.30 16.66 4.78
CA LEU A 71 1.55 17.32 4.42
C LEU A 71 1.44 18.11 3.12
N GLU A 72 0.26 18.12 2.49
CA GLU A 72 0.00 18.77 1.20
C GLU A 72 1.08 18.41 0.17
N ILE A 73 1.47 17.13 0.14
CA ILE A 73 2.50 16.65 -0.80
C ILE A 73 1.92 16.76 -2.21
N ASP A 74 2.47 17.71 -2.97
CA ASP A 74 2.14 17.86 -4.38
C ASP A 74 2.46 16.59 -5.15
N ILE A 75 1.55 16.20 -6.03
CA ILE A 75 1.81 15.13 -6.99
C ILE A 75 2.89 15.65 -7.94
N GLU A 76 4.05 15.02 -7.90
CA GLU A 76 5.13 15.33 -8.83
C GLU A 76 4.61 15.22 -10.27
N GLN A 77 4.69 16.31 -11.02
CA GLN A 77 4.39 16.24 -12.45
C GLN A 77 5.35 15.25 -13.09
N GLY A 78 4.86 14.32 -13.91
CA GLY A 78 5.67 13.24 -14.49
C GLY A 78 6.94 13.72 -15.21
N SER A 79 6.97 14.98 -15.67
CA SER A 79 8.15 15.63 -16.26
C SER A 79 9.29 15.90 -15.26
N LEU A 80 8.99 16.08 -13.98
CA LEU A 80 9.99 16.24 -12.92
C LEU A 80 10.62 14.88 -12.56
N MET A 81 9.85 13.78 -12.67
CA MET A 81 10.37 12.42 -12.51
C MET A 81 11.42 12.04 -13.56
N ASP A 82 11.24 12.48 -14.81
CA ASP A 82 12.23 12.33 -15.87
C ASP A 82 13.52 13.14 -15.63
N SER A 83 13.44 14.18 -14.79
CA SER A 83 14.58 15.04 -14.44
C SER A 83 15.41 14.53 -13.27
N PHE A 84 14.90 13.57 -12.47
CA PHE A 84 15.71 12.81 -11.53
C PHE A 84 16.59 11.81 -12.29
N SER A 85 17.72 12.29 -12.83
CA SER A 85 18.78 11.41 -13.31
C SER A 85 19.20 10.52 -12.14
N LYS A 86 19.08 9.18 -12.29
CA LYS A 86 19.53 8.13 -11.33
C LYS A 86 20.52 8.69 -10.32
N SER A 87 20.01 9.07 -9.15
CA SER A 87 20.83 9.80 -8.18
C SER A 87 22.00 8.90 -7.77
N THR A 88 23.20 9.42 -8.02
CA THR A 88 24.50 8.82 -7.71
C THR A 88 24.91 7.61 -8.55
N LYS A 89 25.77 7.85 -9.56
CA LYS A 89 26.69 6.82 -10.06
C LYS A 89 27.68 6.51 -8.94
N ILE A 90 27.46 5.41 -8.22
CA ILE A 90 28.44 4.91 -7.24
C ILE A 90 29.68 4.47 -8.04
N ASP A 91 30.82 5.14 -7.82
CA ASP A 91 32.10 4.65 -8.33
C ASP A 91 32.48 3.36 -7.56
N PRO A 92 32.56 2.19 -8.24
CA PRO A 92 32.89 0.93 -7.58
C PRO A 92 34.25 0.97 -6.88
N LYS A 93 35.17 1.83 -7.31
CA LYS A 93 36.49 1.98 -6.68
C LYS A 93 36.37 2.73 -5.35
N GLN A 94 35.67 3.87 -5.36
CA GLN A 94 35.43 4.67 -4.16
C GLN A 94 34.62 3.89 -3.11
N PHE A 95 33.64 3.09 -3.55
CA PHE A 95 32.89 2.20 -2.66
C PHE A 95 33.78 1.12 -2.03
N LYS A 96 34.70 0.52 -2.80
CA LYS A 96 35.64 -0.49 -2.28
C LYS A 96 36.67 0.09 -1.31
N GLU A 97 37.16 1.29 -1.57
CA GLU A 97 38.05 2.01 -0.65
C GLU A 97 37.34 2.34 0.66
N TYR A 98 36.13 2.91 0.59
CA TYR A 98 35.28 3.14 1.77
C TYR A 98 35.01 1.84 2.56
N MET A 99 34.67 0.75 1.86
CA MET A 99 34.42 -0.55 2.50
C MET A 99 35.68 -1.16 3.16
N ARG A 100 36.87 -0.72 2.74
CA ARG A 100 38.16 -1.17 3.28
C ARG A 100 38.70 -0.27 4.38
N ASP A 101 38.35 1.01 4.40
CA ASP A 101 38.90 1.99 5.36
C ASP A 101 37.90 2.42 6.44
N GLY A 102 36.77 1.72 6.55
CA GLY A 102 35.78 2.00 7.57
C GLY A 102 36.22 1.66 8.99
N TRP A 103 35.67 2.42 9.94
CA TRP A 103 35.87 2.33 11.40
C TRP A 103 35.65 0.93 12.00
N TRP A 104 34.98 0.02 11.29
CA TRP A 104 34.77 -1.38 11.70
C TRP A 104 36.02 -2.27 11.55
N LYS A 105 37.11 -1.79 10.95
CA LYS A 105 38.39 -2.50 10.87
C LYS A 105 39.28 -2.37 12.11
N GLU A 106 38.96 -1.48 13.05
CA GLU A 106 39.73 -1.38 14.30
C GLU A 106 39.31 -2.50 15.27
N LYS A 107 39.84 -3.71 15.06
CA LYS A 107 40.03 -4.77 16.06
C LYS A 107 41.27 -5.59 15.76
#